data_AF-I3SJH7-F1
#
_entry.id   AF-I3SJH7-F1
#
_cell.length_a   1.000
_cell.length_b   1.000
_cell.length_c   1.000
_cell.angle_alpha   90.00
_cell.angle_beta   90.00
_cell.angle_gamma   90.00
#
_symmetry.space_group_name_H-M   'P 1'
#
loop_
_entity.id
_entity.type
_entity.pdbx_description
1 polymer ?
#
loop_
_entity_poly.entity_id
_entity_poly.type
_entity_poly.pdbx_seq_one_letter_code
_entity_poly.pdbx_strand_id
1 'polypeptide(L)'
;MTRLVVLMQVVGETTIVDLNLSLILNLLLLRLLAPLQWLPFLSQTHIIIANCGDSRAVLYRGKEALPLSIDHKPNREDERERIEAAGGRVIHWKGYRVLGVLAMSRSIGDRYLKPWIIPDPEVTIMRREKNDELLIVACDGLWDVMTNEEACDVARKRILLWHKKYGNNGTTTGQGEGVDPAAQSAAEYLSKLALHRGSDDNISIIVIDLKPQRK
;
A
#
# COMPACT_ATOMS: atom_id res chain seq x y z
N MET A 1 -1.45 -21.29 -1.03
CA MET A 1 -0.69 -20.32 -1.83
C MET A 1 -0.34 -19.13 -0.97
N THR A 2 0.93 -18.72 -1.00
CA THR A 2 1.48 -17.67 -0.15
C THR A 2 1.73 -16.46 -1.06
N ARG A 3 0.89 -15.43 -0.98
CA ARG A 3 0.96 -14.23 -1.84
C ARG A 3 1.73 -13.15 -1.09
N LEU A 4 2.68 -12.47 -1.76
CA LEU A 4 3.53 -11.36 -1.31
C LEU A 4 2.91 -10.00 -1.70
N VAL A 5 2.99 -8.98 -0.85
CA VAL A 5 2.50 -7.62 -1.14
C VAL A 5 3.66 -6.67 -0.87
N VAL A 6 4.35 -6.25 -1.94
CA VAL A 6 5.36 -5.20 -1.89
C VAL A 6 4.71 -3.90 -2.34
N LEU A 7 4.89 -2.82 -1.58
CA LEU A 7 4.38 -1.50 -1.94
C LEU A 7 5.49 -0.68 -2.58
N MET A 8 5.48 -0.61 -3.90
CA MET A 8 6.33 0.32 -4.63
C MET A 8 5.43 1.32 -5.35
N GLN A 9 5.54 2.59 -4.99
CA GLN A 9 4.98 3.67 -5.81
C GLN A 9 6.09 4.15 -6.74
N VAL A 10 5.89 3.93 -8.05
CA VAL A 10 6.70 4.55 -9.10
C VAL A 10 5.87 5.70 -9.63
N VAL A 11 6.45 6.90 -9.66
CA VAL A 11 5.81 8.19 -9.98
C VAL A 11 4.68 8.08 -11.01
N GLY A 12 3.45 8.45 -10.61
CA GLY A 12 2.28 8.56 -11.50
C GLY A 12 1.51 7.26 -11.79
N GLU A 13 2.02 6.10 -11.37
CA GLU A 13 1.29 4.82 -11.43
C GLU A 13 1.52 4.04 -10.13
N THR A 14 0.45 3.67 -9.43
CA THR A 14 0.57 2.73 -8.31
C THR A 14 0.82 1.33 -8.88
N THR A 15 2.09 0.99 -9.16
CA THR A 15 2.45 -0.38 -9.57
C THR A 15 2.57 -1.26 -8.34
N ILE A 16 1.47 -1.90 -7.94
CA ILE A 16 1.53 -2.98 -6.95
C ILE A 16 2.00 -4.23 -7.69
N VAL A 17 3.24 -4.62 -7.42
CA VAL A 17 3.87 -5.74 -8.10
C VAL A 17 3.55 -7.03 -7.33
N ASP A 18 2.62 -7.84 -7.84
CA ASP A 18 2.47 -9.25 -7.45
C ASP A 18 3.67 -10.01 -8.05
N LEU A 19 4.79 -9.97 -7.34
CA LEU A 19 6.05 -10.50 -7.83
C LEU A 19 6.07 -12.03 -7.68
N ASN A 20 5.89 -12.72 -8.80
CA ASN A 20 6.39 -14.07 -8.96
C ASN A 20 7.92 -14.08 -8.76
N LEU A 21 8.44 -15.14 -8.12
CA LEU A 21 9.85 -15.31 -7.73
C LEU A 21 10.87 -14.96 -8.84
N SER A 22 10.48 -15.06 -10.12
CA SER A 22 11.33 -14.80 -11.29
C SER A 22 11.65 -13.32 -11.54
N LEU A 23 10.77 -12.37 -11.19
CA LEU A 23 11.05 -10.94 -11.41
C LEU A 23 11.92 -10.32 -10.29
N ILE A 24 11.80 -10.83 -9.06
CA ILE A 24 12.67 -10.41 -7.94
C ILE A 24 14.12 -10.78 -8.23
N LEU A 25 14.37 -11.93 -8.87
CA LEU A 25 15.72 -12.31 -9.31
C LEU A 25 16.30 -11.32 -10.34
N ASN A 26 15.47 -10.75 -11.22
CA ASN A 26 15.93 -9.77 -12.22
C ASN A 26 16.21 -8.39 -11.63
N LEU A 27 15.48 -7.97 -10.58
CA LEU A 27 15.82 -6.76 -9.81
C LEU A 27 17.05 -6.96 -8.89
N LEU A 28 17.35 -8.21 -8.51
CA LEU A 28 18.57 -8.60 -7.79
C LEU A 28 19.81 -8.73 -8.70
N LEU A 29 19.64 -8.83 -10.03
CA LEU A 29 20.75 -9.02 -10.98
C LEU A 29 21.51 -7.72 -11.32
N LEU A 30 21.08 -6.55 -10.80
CA LEU A 30 21.69 -5.25 -11.07
C LEU A 30 22.39 -4.60 -9.87
N ARG A 31 22.93 -5.40 -8.94
CA ARG A 31 23.97 -4.96 -8.00
C ARG A 31 25.05 -6.03 -7.80
N LEU A 32 25.79 -6.30 -8.87
CA LEU A 32 27.17 -6.79 -8.73
C LEU A 32 27.99 -5.63 -8.14
N LEU A 33 28.25 -5.69 -6.83
CA LEU A 33 29.47 -5.25 -6.11
C LEU A 33 29.12 -4.92 -4.64
N ALA A 34 29.63 -5.76 -3.72
CA ALA A 34 29.71 -5.63 -2.26
C ALA A 34 28.48 -6.04 -1.39
N PRO A 35 28.71 -6.54 -0.16
CA PRO A 35 27.89 -7.59 0.46
C PRO A 35 26.81 -7.07 1.44
N LEU A 36 25.78 -7.91 1.60
CA LEU A 36 24.64 -7.87 2.55
C LEU A 36 23.31 -7.27 2.02
N GLN A 37 22.30 -8.16 1.94
CA GLN A 37 20.87 -7.96 2.31
C GLN A 37 19.99 -7.18 1.28
N TRP A 38 18.74 -7.51 0.91
CA TRP A 38 17.53 -8.09 1.54
C TRP A 38 16.56 -8.70 0.47
N LEU A 39 15.60 -9.57 0.87
CA LEU A 39 14.50 -10.14 0.05
C LEU A 39 13.13 -9.91 0.76
N PRO A 40 12.06 -9.42 0.11
CA PRO A 40 10.73 -9.33 0.73
C PRO A 40 9.89 -10.61 0.56
N PHE A 41 9.16 -11.01 1.62
CA PHE A 41 8.45 -12.30 1.77
C PHE A 41 7.08 -12.09 2.46
N LEU A 42 5.98 -12.61 1.92
CA LEU A 42 4.80 -12.91 2.76
C LEU A 42 4.84 -14.41 3.04
N SER A 43 4.58 -14.77 4.28
CA SER A 43 4.32 -16.16 4.69
C SER A 43 2.86 -16.31 5.08
N GLN A 44 2.40 -17.55 5.21
CA GLN A 44 1.19 -17.84 5.99
C GLN A 44 1.23 -17.22 7.40
N THR A 45 2.42 -16.84 7.88
CA THR A 45 2.66 -16.36 9.24
C THR A 45 2.97 -14.87 9.35
N HIS A 46 3.38 -14.16 8.28
CA HIS A 46 3.80 -12.75 8.37
C HIS A 46 3.32 -11.90 7.19
N ILE A 47 3.09 -10.62 7.50
CA ILE A 47 2.87 -9.49 6.60
C ILE A 47 4.15 -8.65 6.54
N ILE A 48 4.72 -8.44 5.36
CA ILE A 48 5.89 -7.56 5.16
C ILE A 48 5.48 -6.44 4.23
N ILE A 49 5.62 -5.20 4.70
CA ILE A 49 5.37 -3.99 3.93
C ILE A 49 6.70 -3.25 3.80
N ALA A 50 7.09 -2.90 2.58
CA ALA A 50 8.15 -1.94 2.32
C ALA A 50 7.48 -0.74 1.64
N ASN A 51 7.54 0.45 2.23
CA ASN A 51 6.92 1.66 1.68
C ASN A 51 7.99 2.65 1.21
N CYS A 52 7.80 3.24 0.03
CA CYS A 52 8.63 4.34 -0.48
C CYS A 52 7.74 5.33 -1.23
N GLY A 53 7.03 6.18 -0.49
CA GLY A 53 6.16 7.21 -1.04
C GLY A 53 5.06 7.55 -0.05
N ASP A 54 3.94 8.03 -0.56
CA ASP A 54 2.77 8.42 0.21
C ASP A 54 1.52 7.57 -0.02
N SER A 55 1.65 6.46 -0.74
CA SER A 55 0.74 5.31 -0.57
C SER A 55 0.82 4.75 0.84
N ARG A 56 -0.24 4.06 1.25
CA ARG A 56 -0.34 3.47 2.59
C ARG A 56 -0.91 2.05 2.56
N ALA A 57 -0.35 1.19 3.42
CA ALA A 57 -0.95 -0.08 3.82
C ALA A 57 -1.59 0.00 5.20
N VAL A 58 -2.80 -0.51 5.31
CA VAL A 58 -3.58 -0.56 6.55
C VAL A 58 -4.12 -1.97 6.75
N LEU A 59 -3.69 -2.62 7.83
CA LEU A 59 -4.20 -3.90 8.29
C LEU A 59 -5.42 -3.69 9.18
N TYR A 60 -6.50 -4.41 8.93
CA TYR A 60 -7.66 -4.41 9.82
C TYR A 60 -7.64 -5.66 10.70
N ARG A 61 -7.42 -5.46 12.01
CA ARG A 61 -7.26 -6.53 13.00
C ARG A 61 -8.25 -6.33 14.14
N GLY A 62 -9.11 -7.32 14.40
CA GLY A 62 -9.97 -7.29 15.60
C GLY A 62 -10.95 -6.10 15.67
N LYS A 63 -11.24 -5.45 14.54
CA LYS A 63 -12.00 -4.18 14.39
C LYS A 63 -11.20 -2.88 14.56
N GLU A 64 -9.88 -2.96 14.57
CA GLU A 64 -9.00 -1.80 14.64
C GLU A 64 -8.18 -1.70 13.35
N ALA A 65 -8.03 -0.47 12.85
CA ALA A 65 -7.18 -0.18 11.70
C ALA A 65 -5.75 0.10 12.16
N LEU A 66 -4.82 -0.71 11.67
CA LEU A 66 -3.40 -0.68 12.02
C LEU A 66 -2.61 -0.28 10.77
N PRO A 67 -2.17 0.99 10.63
CA PRO A 67 -1.29 1.37 9.54
C PRO A 67 0.04 0.62 9.66
N LEU A 68 0.41 -0.09 8.59
CA LEU A 68 1.67 -0.83 8.49
C LEU A 68 2.77 -0.02 7.79
N SER A 69 2.43 1.14 7.26
CA SER A 69 3.37 2.11 6.70
C SER A 69 3.02 3.51 7.17
N ILE A 70 4.02 4.38 7.20
CA ILE A 70 3.88 5.80 7.45
C ILE A 70 4.23 6.52 6.15
N ASP A 71 3.38 7.44 5.72
CA ASP A 71 3.58 8.18 4.48
C ASP A 71 4.84 9.03 4.57
N HIS A 72 5.63 9.04 3.50
CA HIS A 72 6.80 9.89 3.38
C HIS A 72 6.40 11.29 2.92
N LYS A 73 5.64 12.02 3.75
CA LYS A 73 5.26 13.41 3.45
C LYS A 73 6.39 14.40 3.84
N PRO A 74 6.65 15.46 3.06
CA PRO A 74 7.74 16.40 3.33
C PRO A 74 7.65 17.16 4.66
N ASN A 75 6.47 17.21 5.29
CA ASN A 75 6.24 17.83 6.59
C ASN A 75 6.31 16.85 7.77
N ARG A 76 6.64 15.58 7.53
CA ARG A 76 7.02 14.67 8.62
C ARG A 76 8.34 15.15 9.20
N GLU A 77 8.44 15.31 10.51
CA GLU A 77 9.54 16.06 11.14
C GLU A 77 10.92 15.50 10.75
N ASP A 78 11.10 14.19 10.82
CA ASP A 78 12.32 13.48 10.43
C ASP A 78 12.67 13.66 8.95
N GLU A 79 11.67 13.60 8.06
CA GLU A 79 11.88 13.82 6.62
C GLU A 79 12.21 15.28 6.31
N ARG A 80 11.56 16.21 6.99
CA ARG A 80 11.82 17.65 6.85
C ARG A 80 13.24 17.98 7.30
N GLU A 81 13.64 17.51 8.47
CA GLU A 81 15.01 17.67 8.99
C GLU A 81 16.03 17.09 8.02
N ARG A 82 15.80 15.88 7.50
CA ARG A 82 16.66 15.23 6.52
C ARG A 82 16.80 16.06 5.24
N ILE A 83 15.70 16.59 4.70
CA ILE A 83 15.71 17.42 3.49
C ILE A 83 16.46 18.74 3.73
N GLU A 84 16.18 19.42 4.84
CA GLU A 84 16.79 20.71 5.18
C GLU A 84 18.29 20.56 5.48
N ALA A 85 18.69 19.49 6.17
CA ALA A 85 20.10 19.15 6.43
C ALA A 85 20.88 18.87 5.14
N ALA A 86 20.22 18.33 4.11
CA ALA A 86 20.79 18.14 2.78
C ALA A 86 20.75 19.42 1.90
N GLY A 87 20.50 20.59 2.49
CA GLY A 87 20.46 21.88 1.79
C GLY A 87 19.16 22.13 1.01
N GLY A 88 18.14 21.30 1.21
CA GLY A 88 16.84 21.44 0.58
C GLY A 88 15.92 22.41 1.31
N ARG A 89 14.70 22.52 0.79
CA ARG A 89 13.60 23.29 1.39
C ARG A 89 12.30 22.52 1.27
N VAL A 90 11.50 22.58 2.32
CA VAL A 90 10.10 22.14 2.31
C VAL A 90 9.23 23.39 2.22
N ILE A 91 8.41 23.48 1.17
CA ILE A 91 7.60 24.66 0.86
C ILE A 91 6.13 24.25 0.88
N HIS A 92 5.30 25.02 1.59
CA HIS A 92 3.86 24.84 1.58
C HIS A 92 3.24 25.52 0.33
N TRP A 93 2.99 24.72 -0.71
CA TRP A 93 2.41 25.15 -1.99
C TRP A 93 1.38 24.12 -2.46
N LYS A 94 0.10 24.35 -2.13
CA LYS A 94 -0.98 23.35 -2.29
C LYS A 94 -0.58 21.99 -1.68
N GLY A 95 -0.24 22.01 -0.39
CA GLY A 95 0.41 20.92 0.32
C GLY A 95 1.92 21.15 0.52
N TYR A 96 2.54 20.37 1.39
CA TYR A 96 3.98 20.46 1.63
C TYR A 96 4.75 19.74 0.53
N ARG A 97 5.71 20.44 -0.08
CA ARG A 97 6.46 19.94 -1.23
C ARG A 97 7.95 20.17 -1.07
N VAL A 98 8.75 19.19 -1.51
CA VAL A 98 10.20 19.32 -1.62
C VAL A 98 10.52 20.28 -2.76
N LEU A 99 11.20 21.37 -2.44
CA LEU A 99 11.48 22.50 -3.35
C LEU A 99 10.24 23.09 -4.03
N GLY A 100 9.05 22.92 -3.44
CA GLY A 100 7.79 23.36 -4.07
C GLY A 100 7.32 22.48 -5.23
N VAL A 101 8.03 21.38 -5.52
CA VAL A 101 7.77 20.51 -6.67
C VAL A 101 7.00 19.25 -6.25
N LEU A 102 7.62 18.37 -5.47
CA LEU A 102 7.10 17.02 -5.20
C LEU A 102 6.46 16.92 -3.81
N ALA A 103 5.25 16.36 -3.72
CA ALA A 103 4.45 16.26 -2.49
C ALA A 103 4.80 15.05 -1.60
N MET A 104 5.86 14.31 -1.95
CA MET A 104 6.45 13.23 -1.16
C MET A 104 7.95 13.46 -1.01
N SER A 105 8.54 12.89 0.03
CA SER A 105 9.94 13.05 0.42
C SER A 105 10.83 11.88 -0.01
N ARG A 106 10.22 10.76 -0.41
CA ARG A 106 10.89 9.57 -0.93
C ARG A 106 10.13 9.02 -2.12
N SER A 107 10.85 8.62 -3.17
CA SER A 107 10.27 8.03 -4.39
C SER A 107 11.34 7.34 -5.22
N ILE A 108 10.91 6.50 -6.15
CA ILE A 108 11.78 5.85 -7.13
C ILE A 108 11.74 6.67 -8.43
N GLY A 109 12.91 7.08 -8.92
CA GLY A 109 13.08 7.66 -10.26
C GLY A 109 13.40 9.15 -10.29
N ASP A 110 12.90 9.98 -9.35
CA ASP A 110 13.03 11.46 -9.29
C ASP A 110 14.48 11.97 -9.11
N ARG A 111 15.35 11.63 -10.07
CA ARG A 111 16.79 11.85 -10.03
C ARG A 111 17.14 13.34 -9.98
N TYR A 112 16.31 14.19 -10.58
CA TYR A 112 16.50 15.64 -10.60
C TYR A 112 16.27 16.31 -9.23
N LEU A 113 15.62 15.60 -8.28
CA LEU A 113 15.41 16.06 -6.90
C LEU A 113 16.34 15.37 -5.90
N LYS A 114 17.38 14.68 -6.37
CA LYS A 114 18.45 14.20 -5.50
C LYS A 114 19.31 15.39 -5.04
N PRO A 115 19.77 15.41 -3.77
CA PRO A 115 19.72 14.32 -2.79
C PRO A 115 18.48 14.32 -1.88
N TRP A 116 17.54 15.25 -2.05
CA TRP A 116 16.41 15.43 -1.12
C TRP A 116 15.38 14.30 -1.22
N ILE A 117 15.13 13.81 -2.43
CA ILE A 117 14.29 12.65 -2.68
C ILE A 117 15.14 11.39 -2.79
N ILE A 118 14.89 10.44 -1.90
CA ILE A 118 15.64 9.18 -1.80
C ILE A 118 14.73 7.98 -2.10
N PRO A 119 15.25 6.89 -2.68
CA PRO A 119 14.49 5.69 -2.98
C PRO A 119 14.52 4.66 -1.82
N ASP A 120 14.80 5.12 -0.59
CA ASP A 120 15.07 4.24 0.54
C ASP A 120 13.74 3.93 1.27
N PRO A 121 13.27 2.67 1.24
CA PRO A 121 11.98 2.31 1.82
C PRO A 121 12.06 2.14 3.35
N GLU A 122 10.94 2.37 4.02
CA GLU A 122 10.70 1.92 5.39
C GLU A 122 10.03 0.55 5.37
N VAL A 123 10.54 -0.40 6.16
CA VAL A 123 10.09 -1.79 6.16
C VAL A 123 9.45 -2.17 7.49
N THR A 124 8.21 -2.66 7.43
CA THR A 124 7.44 -3.18 8.56
C THR A 124 7.22 -4.68 8.38
N ILE A 125 7.52 -5.46 9.42
CA ILE A 125 7.24 -6.90 9.48
C ILE A 125 6.23 -7.15 10.60
N MET A 126 5.04 -7.63 10.24
CA MET A 126 3.92 -7.87 11.14
C MET A 126 3.57 -9.35 11.15
N ARG A 127 3.50 -9.99 12.33
CA ARG A 127 3.02 -11.37 12.42
C ARG A 127 1.50 -11.41 12.20
N ARG A 128 1.04 -12.40 11.45
CA ARG A 128 -0.39 -12.65 11.22
C ARG A 128 -1.06 -13.23 12.45
N GLU A 129 -2.30 -12.81 12.67
CA GLU A 129 -3.15 -13.27 13.76
C GLU A 129 -4.52 -13.74 13.23
N LYS A 130 -5.23 -14.55 14.03
CA LYS A 130 -6.53 -15.12 13.61
C LYS A 130 -7.62 -14.07 13.45
N ASN A 131 -7.47 -12.93 14.12
CA ASN A 131 -8.38 -11.78 14.07
C ASN A 131 -8.03 -10.80 12.93
N ASP A 132 -7.01 -11.07 12.11
CA ASP A 132 -6.76 -10.34 10.87
C ASP A 132 -7.95 -10.54 9.92
N GLU A 133 -8.58 -9.44 9.51
CA GLU A 133 -9.74 -9.44 8.64
C GLU A 133 -9.32 -9.18 7.19
N LEU A 134 -8.63 -8.07 6.94
CA LEU A 134 -8.24 -7.66 5.60
C LEU A 134 -7.03 -6.73 5.64
N LEU A 135 -6.33 -6.61 4.51
CA LEU A 135 -5.29 -5.60 4.26
C LEU A 135 -5.78 -4.70 3.12
N ILE A 136 -5.71 -3.38 3.32
CA ILE A 136 -5.93 -2.38 2.28
C ILE A 136 -4.60 -1.76 1.92
N VAL A 137 -4.36 -1.63 0.64
CA VAL A 137 -3.26 -0.89 0.05
C VAL A 137 -3.87 0.13 -0.90
N ALA A 138 -3.56 1.39 -0.74
CA ALA A 138 -4.01 2.40 -1.68
C ALA A 138 -3.05 3.59 -1.77
N CYS A 139 -3.18 4.35 -2.86
CA CYS A 139 -2.59 5.68 -2.98
C CYS A 139 -3.38 6.72 -2.17
N ASP A 140 -2.81 7.92 -2.08
CA ASP A 140 -3.38 9.10 -1.43
C ASP A 140 -4.76 9.52 -1.99
N GLY A 141 -5.07 9.22 -3.25
CA GLY A 141 -6.44 9.41 -3.78
C GLY A 141 -7.54 8.73 -2.94
N LEU A 142 -7.24 7.65 -2.20
CA LEU A 142 -8.15 7.12 -1.17
C LEU A 142 -7.95 7.83 0.17
N TRP A 143 -6.70 7.90 0.64
CA TRP A 143 -6.37 8.29 2.02
C TRP A 143 -6.55 9.79 2.32
N ASP A 144 -6.59 10.64 1.30
CA ASP A 144 -6.83 12.07 1.45
C ASP A 144 -8.30 12.37 1.77
N VAL A 145 -9.23 11.47 1.43
CA VAL A 145 -10.69 11.65 1.58
C VAL A 145 -11.36 10.63 2.52
N MET A 146 -10.61 9.64 3.00
CA MET A 146 -11.10 8.60 3.90
C MET A 146 -10.08 8.26 5.00
N THR A 147 -10.56 8.07 6.23
CA THR A 147 -9.70 7.61 7.33
C THR A 147 -9.40 6.11 7.21
N ASN A 148 -8.36 5.67 7.91
CA ASN A 148 -7.95 4.26 7.97
C ASN A 148 -9.11 3.37 8.46
N GLU A 149 -9.76 3.75 9.55
CA GLU A 149 -10.87 3.02 10.18
C GLU A 149 -12.06 2.91 9.23
N GLU A 150 -12.43 4.03 8.59
CA GLU A 150 -13.58 4.04 7.71
C GLU A 150 -13.36 3.15 6.48
N ALA A 151 -12.20 3.26 5.84
CA ALA A 151 -11.86 2.44 4.68
C ALA A 151 -11.92 0.94 5.03
N CYS A 152 -11.38 0.55 6.18
CA CYS A 152 -11.41 -0.83 6.65
C CYS A 152 -12.83 -1.32 6.97
N ASP A 153 -13.64 -0.52 7.66
CA ASP A 153 -15.02 -0.85 7.99
C ASP A 153 -15.86 -1.05 6.73
N VAL A 154 -15.74 -0.12 5.77
CA VAL A 154 -16.44 -0.18 4.48
C VAL A 154 -16.01 -1.40 3.69
N ALA A 155 -14.71 -1.66 3.56
CA ALA A 155 -14.19 -2.83 2.85
C ALA A 155 -14.71 -4.13 3.45
N ARG A 156 -14.62 -4.27 4.78
CA ARG A 156 -15.11 -5.46 5.48
C ARG A 156 -16.61 -5.65 5.27
N LYS A 157 -17.40 -4.58 5.40
CA LYS A 157 -18.85 -4.63 5.18
C LYS A 157 -19.17 -5.06 3.75
N ARG A 158 -18.44 -4.58 2.75
CA ARG A 158 -18.62 -4.95 1.34
C ARG A 158 -18.31 -6.42 1.09
N ILE A 159 -17.21 -6.93 1.62
CA ILE A 159 -16.85 -8.35 1.54
C ILE A 159 -17.95 -9.23 2.17
N LEU A 160 -18.42 -8.89 3.38
CA LEU A 160 -19.48 -9.65 4.05
C LEU A 160 -20.81 -9.64 3.28
N LEU A 161 -21.19 -8.48 2.73
CA LEU A 161 -22.40 -8.38 1.90
C LEU A 161 -22.30 -9.22 0.64
N TRP A 162 -21.11 -9.28 0.02
CA TRP A 162 -20.87 -10.11 -1.14
C TRP A 162 -21.07 -11.59 -0.81
N HIS A 163 -20.46 -12.10 0.27
CA HIS A 163 -20.64 -13.48 0.70
C HIS A 163 -22.08 -13.80 1.10
N LYS A 164 -22.81 -12.88 1.74
CA LYS A 164 -24.23 -13.10 2.06
C LYS A 164 -25.08 -13.26 0.80
N LYS A 165 -24.76 -12.55 -0.28
CA LYS A 165 -25.54 -12.57 -1.52
C LYS A 165 -25.17 -13.72 -2.46
N TYR A 166 -23.89 -14.09 -2.53
CA TYR A 166 -23.37 -15.03 -3.52
C TYR A 166 -22.76 -16.31 -2.92
N GLY A 167 -22.54 -16.37 -1.61
CA GLY A 167 -21.84 -17.48 -0.94
C GLY A 167 -22.56 -18.82 -0.97
N ASN A 168 -23.86 -18.86 -1.27
CA ASN A 168 -24.63 -20.10 -1.44
C ASN A 168 -24.59 -20.64 -2.88
N ASN A 169 -24.04 -19.90 -3.84
CA ASN A 169 -24.07 -20.26 -5.26
C ASN A 169 -22.77 -20.94 -5.71
N GLY A 170 -22.28 -21.94 -4.95
CA GLY A 170 -21.46 -23.06 -5.44
C GLY A 170 -20.24 -22.84 -6.36
N THR A 171 -19.80 -21.61 -6.64
CA THR A 171 -18.62 -21.36 -7.47
C THR A 171 -17.38 -21.29 -6.59
N THR A 172 -16.90 -22.46 -6.20
CA THR A 172 -15.47 -22.69 -5.97
C THR A 172 -14.73 -22.57 -7.30
N THR A 173 -14.67 -21.38 -7.89
CA THR A 173 -13.73 -21.10 -8.97
C THR A 173 -12.34 -20.97 -8.34
N GLY A 174 -11.53 -22.02 -8.53
CA GLY A 174 -10.08 -22.04 -8.32
C GLY A 174 -9.56 -21.26 -7.12
N GLN A 175 -9.45 -21.91 -5.95
CA GLN A 175 -8.69 -21.38 -4.81
C GLN A 175 -7.22 -21.13 -5.23
N GLY A 176 -6.92 -19.96 -5.81
CA GLY A 176 -5.56 -19.56 -6.13
C GLY A 176 -5.34 -18.82 -7.44
N GLU A 177 -6.21 -18.96 -8.44
CA GLU A 177 -6.01 -18.35 -9.77
C GLU A 177 -7.09 -17.32 -10.06
N GLY A 178 -6.72 -16.04 -10.00
CA GLY A 178 -7.62 -14.91 -10.25
C GLY A 178 -7.84 -13.98 -9.05
N VAL A 179 -8.57 -12.91 -9.32
CA VAL A 179 -8.98 -11.89 -8.35
C VAL A 179 -10.15 -12.41 -7.52
N ASP A 180 -10.09 -12.28 -6.20
CA ASP A 180 -11.22 -12.59 -5.32
C ASP A 180 -12.38 -11.61 -5.59
N PRO A 181 -13.57 -12.08 -6.03
CA PRO A 181 -14.67 -11.19 -6.36
C PRO A 181 -15.18 -10.36 -5.18
N ALA A 182 -15.07 -10.88 -3.94
CA ALA A 182 -15.50 -10.15 -2.75
C ALA A 182 -14.57 -8.97 -2.46
N ALA A 183 -13.25 -9.21 -2.48
CA ALA A 183 -12.24 -8.16 -2.37
C ALA A 183 -12.30 -7.15 -3.52
N GLN A 184 -12.52 -7.60 -4.76
CA GLN A 184 -12.71 -6.73 -5.92
C GLN A 184 -13.92 -5.80 -5.72
N SER A 185 -15.05 -6.35 -5.26
CA SER A 185 -16.25 -5.55 -4.98
C SER A 185 -16.02 -4.50 -3.88
N ALA A 186 -15.17 -4.80 -2.89
CA ALA A 186 -14.78 -3.85 -1.87
C ALA A 186 -13.88 -2.73 -2.44
N ALA A 187 -12.87 -3.08 -3.24
CA ALA A 187 -11.97 -2.11 -3.87
C ALA A 187 -12.73 -1.15 -4.80
N GLU A 188 -13.62 -1.67 -5.65
CA GLU A 188 -14.47 -0.85 -6.53
C GLU A 188 -15.43 0.07 -5.78
N TYR A 189 -15.91 -0.38 -4.62
CA TYR A 189 -16.79 0.46 -3.82
C TYR A 189 -16.03 1.58 -3.12
N LEU A 190 -14.83 1.28 -2.59
CA LEU A 190 -13.97 2.30 -2.00
C LEU A 190 -13.57 3.36 -3.03
N SER A 191 -13.24 2.97 -4.26
CA SER A 191 -12.88 3.94 -5.30
C SER A 191 -14.04 4.86 -5.67
N LYS A 192 -15.25 4.32 -5.81
CA LYS A 192 -16.47 5.12 -6.03
C LYS A 192 -16.76 6.06 -4.86
N LEU A 193 -16.55 5.59 -3.63
CA LEU A 193 -16.77 6.40 -2.43
C LEU A 193 -15.75 7.55 -2.33
N ALA A 194 -14.49 7.30 -2.66
CA ALA A 194 -13.45 8.33 -2.72
C ALA A 194 -13.78 9.41 -3.78
N LEU A 195 -14.21 9.00 -4.98
CA LEU A 195 -14.68 9.94 -6.01
C LEU A 195 -15.87 10.77 -5.53
N HIS A 196 -16.88 10.14 -4.90
CA HIS A 196 -18.04 10.85 -4.37
C HIS A 196 -17.68 11.84 -3.25
N ARG A 197 -16.56 11.61 -2.56
CA ARG A 197 -16.04 12.50 -1.51
C ARG A 197 -15.15 13.62 -2.02
N GLY A 198 -15.01 13.74 -3.35
CA GLY A 198 -14.25 14.81 -3.98
C GLY A 198 -12.75 14.53 -4.08
N SER A 199 -12.33 13.25 -4.14
CA SER A 199 -10.97 12.95 -4.56
C SER A 199 -10.80 13.38 -6.02
N ASP A 200 -9.89 14.32 -6.25
CA ASP A 200 -9.49 14.80 -7.58
C ASP A 200 -8.23 14.10 -8.11
N ASP A 201 -7.68 13.14 -7.37
CA ASP A 201 -6.48 12.38 -7.75
C ASP A 201 -6.81 11.02 -8.40
N ASN A 202 -5.79 10.36 -8.95
CA ASN A 202 -5.85 8.97 -9.35
C ASN A 202 -6.07 8.07 -8.13
N ILE A 203 -7.00 7.11 -8.27
CA ILE A 203 -7.36 6.20 -7.18
C ILE A 203 -7.02 4.78 -7.58
N SER A 204 -6.07 4.19 -6.85
CA SER A 204 -5.65 2.79 -6.97
C SER A 204 -5.79 2.13 -5.61
N ILE A 205 -6.54 1.03 -5.55
CA ILE A 205 -6.87 0.34 -4.30
C ILE A 205 -6.75 -1.16 -4.51
N ILE A 206 -6.02 -1.83 -3.62
CA ILE A 206 -6.02 -3.28 -3.48
C ILE A 206 -6.57 -3.63 -2.11
N VAL A 207 -7.53 -4.55 -2.12
CA VAL A 207 -8.09 -5.16 -0.92
C VAL A 207 -7.69 -6.63 -0.93
N ILE A 208 -7.22 -7.11 0.21
CA ILE A 208 -6.82 -8.51 0.37
C ILE A 208 -7.61 -9.07 1.54
N ASP A 209 -8.45 -10.06 1.26
CA ASP A 209 -9.13 -10.80 2.31
C ASP A 209 -8.13 -11.74 3.01
N LEU A 210 -7.96 -11.56 4.31
CA LEU A 210 -7.03 -12.36 5.12
C LEU A 210 -7.74 -13.53 5.82
N LYS A 211 -9.08 -13.59 5.76
CA LYS A 211 -9.85 -14.69 6.34
C LYS A 211 -9.87 -15.88 5.39
N PRO A 212 -9.51 -17.10 5.87
CA PRO A 212 -9.60 -18.30 5.03
C PRO A 212 -11.06 -18.68 4.72
N GLN A 213 -11.99 -18.36 5.63
CA GLN A 213 -13.41 -18.56 5.46
C GLN A 213 -14.17 -17.45 6.17
N ARG A 214 -15.22 -16.92 5.52
CA ARG A 214 -16.20 -16.01 6.12
C ARG A 214 -17.52 -16.74 6.23
N LYS A 215 -18.07 -16.81 7.44
CA LYS A 215 -19.42 -17.34 7.73
C LYS A 215 -20.42 -16.19 7.74
#